data_AF-A0A2D3NV11-F1
#
_entry.id   AF-A0A2D3NV11-F1
#
_cell.length_a   1.000
_cell.length_b   1.000
_cell.length_c   1.000
_cell.angle_alpha   90.00
_cell.angle_beta   90.00
_cell.angle_gamma   90.00
#
_symmetry.space_group_name_H-M   'P 1'
#
loop_
_entity.id
_entity.type
_entity.pdbx_description
1 polymer ?
#
loop_
_entity_poly.entity_id
_entity_poly.type
_entity_poly.pdbx_seq_one_letter_code
_entity_poly.pdbx_strand_id
1 'polypeptide(L)'
;MFLKILEPCDFSRGRFRNMDEYKEALEILDSIKNEYSENGEFCIRYAMALYNSNREDEALEWFKKAKEKGIKEIDETSSRHYPKSVDDWIKRAGAWAPRRIEKNKFEKELREKRDKKPMLNVSFDEEVLKGLWYHDEFSIREYLGKPATDEDFEKVEKELGYRLPDSYKALMRIQNGGELRKNNFEGPLKRNWARRHFDVVGVYGVDSSKKYSLCGEFGSKFWIEEWKYPNIGVVICGTSSGGHDMIFLDYSDCGPEGEPCVVHIDQEGGYEITYLADNFKDFVDGLFPSFDDEDDD
;
A
#
# COMPACT_ATOMS: atom_id res chain seq x y z
N MET A 1 20.28 -32.52 0.98
CA MET A 1 18.86 -32.52 1.40
C MET A 1 18.43 -31.12 1.88
N PHE A 2 19.25 -30.44 2.71
CA PHE A 2 19.05 -29.03 3.11
C PHE A 2 18.96 -28.01 1.98
N LEU A 3 19.81 -28.14 0.94
CA LEU A 3 19.77 -27.27 -0.25
C LEU A 3 18.47 -27.38 -1.07
N LYS A 4 17.66 -28.43 -0.88
CA LYS A 4 16.39 -28.62 -1.61
C LYS A 4 15.18 -27.99 -0.92
N ILE A 5 15.25 -27.74 0.39
CA ILE A 5 14.15 -27.08 1.13
C ILE A 5 14.14 -25.57 0.84
N LEU A 6 15.29 -25.03 0.44
CA LEU A 6 15.48 -23.63 0.07
C LEU A 6 15.55 -23.39 -1.45
N GLU A 7 15.32 -24.41 -2.30
CA GLU A 7 15.12 -24.23 -3.76
C GLU A 7 13.95 -23.30 -4.13
N PRO A 8 12.88 -23.12 -3.31
CA PRO A 8 11.91 -22.06 -3.52
C PRO A 8 12.47 -20.66 -3.22
N CYS A 9 13.54 -20.57 -2.43
CA CYS A 9 14.26 -19.34 -2.08
C CYS A 9 15.46 -19.06 -3.01
N ASP A 10 15.34 -19.43 -4.28
CA ASP A 10 16.32 -19.13 -5.30
C ASP A 10 16.19 -17.66 -5.74
N PHE A 11 16.95 -16.77 -5.09
CA PHE A 11 17.02 -15.34 -5.44
C PHE A 11 17.52 -15.11 -6.89
N SER A 12 18.13 -16.13 -7.53
CA SER A 12 18.68 -16.03 -8.90
C SER A 12 17.62 -16.14 -10.01
N ARG A 13 16.43 -16.70 -9.71
CA ARG A 13 15.40 -16.99 -10.73
C ARG A 13 14.43 -15.85 -11.04
N GLY A 14 14.65 -14.64 -10.52
CA GLY A 14 13.73 -13.51 -10.77
C GLY A 14 12.28 -13.84 -10.37
N ARG A 15 12.14 -14.71 -9.36
CA ARG A 15 10.88 -15.36 -8.97
C ARG A 15 10.35 -14.90 -7.62
N PHE A 16 10.92 -13.82 -7.07
CA PHE A 16 10.27 -13.05 -6.01
C PHE A 16 9.69 -11.81 -6.65
N ARG A 17 8.40 -11.84 -6.98
CA ARG A 17 7.67 -10.69 -7.51
C ARG A 17 6.73 -10.07 -6.49
N ASN A 18 6.38 -10.78 -5.40
CA ASN A 18 5.32 -10.39 -4.45
C ASN A 18 5.70 -10.62 -2.96
N MET A 19 5.17 -9.81 -2.02
CA MET A 19 5.37 -9.99 -0.56
C MET A 19 4.93 -11.34 -0.01
N ASP A 20 3.88 -11.95 -0.57
CA ASP A 20 3.41 -13.24 -0.08
C ASP A 20 4.53 -14.29 -0.12
N GLU A 21 5.41 -14.22 -1.13
CA GLU A 21 6.56 -15.11 -1.25
C GLU A 21 7.63 -14.82 -0.19
N TYR A 22 7.84 -13.55 0.18
CA TYR A 22 8.75 -13.18 1.27
C TYR A 22 8.16 -13.49 2.66
N LYS A 23 6.84 -13.33 2.82
CA LYS A 23 6.13 -13.69 4.05
C LYS A 23 6.14 -15.20 4.28
N GLU A 24 5.83 -15.99 3.25
CA GLU A 24 5.96 -17.45 3.29
C GLU A 24 7.42 -17.87 3.55
N ALA A 25 8.39 -17.20 2.92
CA ALA A 25 9.80 -17.45 3.19
C ALA A 25 10.16 -17.14 4.65
N LEU A 26 9.68 -16.02 5.20
CA LEU A 26 9.89 -15.65 6.60
C LEU A 26 9.22 -16.65 7.55
N GLU A 27 8.02 -17.13 7.26
CA GLU A 27 7.34 -18.16 8.07
C GLU A 27 8.15 -19.46 8.12
N ILE A 28 8.67 -19.91 6.96
CA ILE A 28 9.54 -21.09 6.89
C ILE A 28 10.83 -20.84 7.67
N LEU A 29 11.50 -19.70 7.44
CA LEU A 29 12.76 -19.37 8.09
C LEU A 29 12.61 -19.20 9.61
N ASP A 30 11.49 -18.63 10.07
CA ASP A 30 11.15 -18.52 11.49
C ASP A 30 10.96 -19.90 12.13
N SER A 31 10.33 -20.85 11.43
CA SER A 31 10.13 -22.21 11.95
C SER A 31 11.43 -22.97 12.23
N ILE A 32 12.49 -22.66 11.48
CA ILE A 32 13.81 -23.31 11.61
C ILE A 32 14.86 -22.41 12.30
N LYS A 33 14.50 -21.18 12.66
CA LYS A 33 15.42 -20.14 13.17
C LYS A 33 16.24 -20.60 14.36
N ASN A 34 15.62 -21.27 15.32
CA ASN A 34 16.30 -21.72 16.54
C ASN A 34 17.41 -22.74 16.26
N GLU A 35 17.25 -23.57 15.23
CA GLU A 35 18.21 -24.61 14.86
C GLU A 35 19.33 -24.07 13.95
N TYR A 36 19.01 -23.11 13.07
CA TYR A 36 19.92 -22.66 12.01
C TYR A 36 20.48 -21.25 12.20
N SER A 37 20.13 -20.55 13.28
CA SER A 37 20.59 -19.17 13.50
C SER A 37 22.10 -18.98 13.54
N GLU A 38 22.89 -20.04 13.77
CA GLU A 38 24.35 -19.99 13.76
C GLU A 38 24.98 -20.29 12.39
N ASN A 39 24.17 -20.67 11.40
CA ASN A 39 24.59 -20.93 10.03
C ASN A 39 24.60 -19.61 9.23
N GLY A 40 25.74 -19.28 8.59
CA GLY A 40 25.88 -18.03 7.83
C GLY A 40 24.94 -17.92 6.62
N GLU A 41 24.68 -19.04 5.93
CA GLU A 41 23.75 -19.10 4.79
C GLU A 41 22.30 -18.89 5.23
N PHE A 42 21.92 -19.43 6.38
CA PHE A 42 20.63 -19.10 6.98
C PHE A 42 20.53 -17.61 7.32
N CYS A 43 21.56 -17.07 7.98
CA CYS A 43 21.58 -15.66 8.38
C CYS A 43 21.41 -14.72 7.18
N ILE A 44 22.08 -14.99 6.06
CA ILE A 44 21.99 -14.12 4.89
C ILE A 44 20.62 -14.21 4.20
N ARG A 45 20.04 -15.40 4.07
CA ARG A 45 18.70 -15.58 3.50
C ARG A 45 17.63 -14.93 4.37
N TYR A 46 17.73 -15.05 5.68
CA TYR A 46 16.82 -14.40 6.62
C TYR A 46 16.96 -12.89 6.61
N ALA A 47 18.19 -12.35 6.56
CA ALA A 47 18.42 -10.92 6.38
C ALA A 47 17.78 -10.38 5.10
N MET A 48 17.95 -11.09 3.98
CA MET A 48 17.35 -10.73 2.69
C MET A 48 15.83 -10.79 2.73
N ALA A 49 15.24 -11.82 3.31
CA ALA A 49 13.79 -11.93 3.46
C ALA A 49 13.23 -10.77 4.31
N LEU A 50 13.86 -10.46 5.45
CA LEU A 50 13.49 -9.32 6.29
C LEU A 50 13.58 -7.99 5.54
N TYR A 51 14.70 -7.76 4.83
CA TYR A 51 14.93 -6.51 4.10
C TYR A 51 13.86 -6.28 3.02
N ASN A 52 13.53 -7.32 2.24
CA ASN A 52 12.50 -7.23 1.20
C ASN A 52 11.06 -7.23 1.76
N SER A 53 10.89 -7.41 3.07
CA SER A 53 9.62 -7.25 3.79
C SER A 53 9.55 -5.95 4.59
N ASN A 54 10.34 -4.93 4.24
CA ASN A 54 10.36 -3.62 4.90
C ASN A 54 10.72 -3.67 6.40
N ARG A 55 11.55 -4.66 6.78
CA ARG A 55 12.09 -4.87 8.14
C ARG A 55 13.60 -4.64 8.15
N GLU A 56 14.05 -3.50 7.62
CA GLU A 56 15.48 -3.21 7.42
C GLU A 56 16.26 -3.09 8.73
N ASP A 57 15.61 -2.72 9.82
CA ASP A 57 16.17 -2.68 11.17
C ASP A 57 16.52 -4.07 11.69
N GLU A 58 15.62 -5.04 11.53
CA GLU A 58 15.89 -6.44 11.87
C GLU A 58 16.89 -7.06 10.89
N ALA A 59 16.74 -6.78 9.59
CA ALA A 59 17.63 -7.29 8.55
C ALA A 59 19.09 -6.90 8.80
N LEU A 60 19.34 -5.68 9.28
CA LEU A 60 20.68 -5.18 9.58
C LEU A 60 21.42 -6.06 10.60
N GLU A 61 20.73 -6.57 11.63
CA GLU A 61 21.32 -7.46 12.62
C GLU A 61 21.75 -8.79 12.00
N TRP A 62 20.91 -9.33 11.12
CA TRP A 62 21.18 -10.60 10.44
C TRP A 62 22.26 -10.49 9.37
N PHE A 63 22.37 -9.35 8.67
CA PHE A 63 23.49 -9.09 7.78
C PHE A 63 24.82 -9.05 8.54
N LYS A 64 24.86 -8.40 9.71
CA LYS A 64 26.05 -8.40 10.58
C LYS A 64 26.38 -9.82 11.05
N LYS A 65 25.39 -10.58 11.48
CA LYS A 65 25.56 -11.98 11.89
C LYS A 65 26.10 -12.85 10.75
N ALA A 66 25.57 -12.70 9.53
CA ALA A 66 26.06 -13.42 8.36
C ALA A 66 27.54 -13.12 8.08
N LYS A 67 27.95 -11.86 8.20
CA LYS A 67 29.37 -11.46 8.07
C LYS A 67 30.25 -12.13 9.13
N GLU A 68 29.82 -12.15 10.39
CA GLU A 68 30.53 -12.84 11.48
C GLU A 68 30.67 -14.35 11.23
N LYS A 69 29.69 -14.95 10.56
CA LYS A 69 29.71 -16.36 10.12
C LYS A 69 30.49 -16.60 8.83
N GLY A 70 31.17 -15.59 8.30
CA GLY A 70 32.11 -15.73 7.19
C GLY A 70 31.51 -15.53 5.79
N ILE A 71 30.25 -15.09 5.68
CA ILE A 71 29.67 -14.71 4.39
C ILE A 71 30.29 -13.39 3.93
N LYS A 72 30.84 -13.39 2.70
CA LYS A 72 31.51 -12.23 2.10
C LYS A 72 30.73 -11.66 0.93
N GLU A 73 30.24 -12.54 0.06
CA GLU A 73 29.48 -12.20 -1.14
C GLU A 73 28.13 -12.90 -1.12
N ILE A 74 27.16 -12.29 -1.79
CA ILE A 74 25.83 -12.83 -2.05
C ILE A 74 25.74 -13.03 -3.57
N ASP A 75 26.06 -14.25 -4.01
CA ASP A 75 26.11 -14.60 -5.44
C ASP A 75 24.70 -14.63 -6.07
N GLU A 76 23.66 -14.78 -5.23
CA GLU A 76 22.29 -14.97 -5.70
C GLU A 76 21.58 -13.66 -6.11
N THR A 77 22.16 -12.48 -5.88
CA THR A 77 21.59 -11.20 -6.34
C THR A 77 22.00 -10.91 -7.80
N SER A 78 21.27 -11.49 -8.76
CA SER A 78 21.57 -11.41 -10.21
C SER A 78 21.35 -10.05 -10.87
N SER A 79 20.99 -9.01 -10.11
CA SER A 79 20.71 -7.68 -10.64
C SER A 79 21.87 -6.70 -10.42
N ARG A 80 22.16 -5.88 -11.45
CA ARG A 80 23.15 -4.79 -11.38
C ARG A 80 22.85 -3.72 -10.32
N HIS A 81 21.65 -3.73 -9.75
CA HIS A 81 21.17 -2.73 -8.79
C HIS A 81 21.27 -3.19 -7.34
N TYR A 82 21.52 -4.49 -7.09
CA TYR A 82 21.71 -5.02 -5.75
C TYR A 82 23.20 -5.09 -5.37
N PRO A 83 23.54 -4.80 -4.11
CA PRO A 83 24.90 -5.01 -3.63
C PRO A 83 25.31 -6.48 -3.70
N LYS A 84 26.57 -6.73 -4.04
CA LYS A 84 27.13 -8.09 -4.14
C LYS A 84 27.83 -8.55 -2.86
N SER A 85 28.32 -7.61 -2.05
CA SER A 85 29.01 -7.92 -0.80
C SER A 85 28.09 -7.77 0.40
N VAL A 86 28.30 -8.59 1.42
CA VAL A 86 27.58 -8.45 2.70
C VAL A 86 27.87 -7.09 3.35
N ASP A 87 29.08 -6.55 3.16
CA ASP A 87 29.46 -5.23 3.66
C ASP A 87 28.63 -4.10 3.06
N ASP A 88 28.38 -4.14 1.75
CA ASP A 88 27.53 -3.16 1.09
C ASP A 88 26.06 -3.31 1.52
N TRP A 89 25.60 -4.53 1.76
CA TRP A 89 24.27 -4.78 2.35
C TRP A 89 24.14 -4.23 3.76
N ILE A 90 25.16 -4.41 4.62
CA ILE A 90 25.20 -3.79 5.95
C ILE A 90 25.15 -2.27 5.83
N LYS A 91 25.90 -1.68 4.90
CA LYS A 91 25.87 -0.22 4.66
C LYS A 91 24.49 0.25 4.21
N ARG A 92 23.86 -0.49 3.29
CA ARG A 92 22.53 -0.17 2.76
C ARG A 92 21.46 -0.29 3.85
N ALA A 93 21.40 -1.43 4.55
CA ALA A 93 20.48 -1.64 5.67
C ALA A 93 20.74 -0.65 6.80
N GLY A 94 22.01 -0.30 7.08
CA GLY A 94 22.38 0.71 8.07
C GLY A 94 21.88 2.13 7.72
N ALA A 95 21.71 2.45 6.43
CA ALA A 95 21.12 3.71 6.00
C ALA A 95 19.58 3.71 6.05
N TRP A 96 18.95 2.55 5.82
CA TRP A 96 17.49 2.41 5.75
C TRP A 96 16.83 2.07 7.09
N ALA A 97 17.46 1.26 7.94
CA ALA A 97 16.97 0.91 9.28
C ALA A 97 16.52 2.11 10.12
N PRO A 98 17.32 3.19 10.31
CA PRO A 98 16.87 4.34 11.09
C PRO A 98 15.69 5.07 10.43
N ARG A 99 15.61 5.10 9.10
CA ARG A 99 14.50 5.69 8.36
C ARG A 99 13.21 4.91 8.55
N ARG A 100 13.30 3.56 8.50
CA ARG A 100 12.19 2.65 8.74
C ARG A 100 11.65 2.81 10.16
N ILE A 101 12.54 2.84 11.16
CA ILE A 101 12.16 3.06 12.57
C ILE A 101 11.47 4.43 12.72
N GLU A 102 12.01 5.49 12.13
CA GLU A 102 11.40 6.83 12.17
C GLU A 102 10.01 6.84 11.52
N LYS A 103 9.87 6.27 10.31
CA LYS A 103 8.59 6.17 9.59
C LYS A 103 7.56 5.39 10.42
N ASN A 104 7.91 4.19 10.87
CA ASN A 104 6.99 3.32 11.61
C ASN A 104 6.54 3.98 12.92
N LYS A 105 7.46 4.67 13.62
CA LYS A 105 7.11 5.44 14.82
C LYS A 105 6.15 6.58 14.50
N PHE A 106 6.44 7.36 13.46
CA PHE A 106 5.60 8.47 13.03
C PHE A 106 4.18 8.02 12.67
N GLU A 107 4.04 6.98 11.83
CA GLU A 107 2.74 6.47 11.42
C GLU A 107 1.97 5.82 12.57
N LYS A 108 2.67 5.12 13.47
CA LYS A 108 2.06 4.59 14.70
C LYS A 108 1.47 5.71 15.56
N GLU A 109 2.20 6.82 15.74
CA GLU A 109 1.70 7.96 16.50
C GLU A 109 0.46 8.62 15.84
N LEU A 110 0.40 8.68 14.50
CA LEU A 110 -0.79 9.16 13.78
C LEU A 110 -1.99 8.23 14.02
N ARG A 111 -1.80 6.92 13.84
CA ARG A 111 -2.83 5.90 14.08
C ARG A 111 -3.34 5.89 15.52
N GLU A 112 -2.47 6.13 16.50
CA GLU A 112 -2.88 6.21 17.91
C GLU A 112 -3.70 7.47 18.21
N LYS A 113 -3.38 8.60 17.58
CA LYS A 113 -4.04 9.90 17.81
C LYS A 113 -5.36 10.08 17.05
N ARG A 114 -5.52 9.46 15.88
CA ARG A 114 -6.71 9.63 15.03
C ARG A 114 -7.98 9.12 15.74
N ASP A 115 -9.12 9.77 15.45
CA ASP A 115 -10.42 9.25 15.85
C ASP A 115 -10.80 8.06 14.95
N LYS A 116 -11.30 6.99 15.58
CA LYS A 116 -11.67 5.73 14.93
C LYS A 116 -13.18 5.53 14.91
N LYS A 117 -13.94 6.47 15.49
CA LYS A 117 -15.40 6.42 15.51
C LYS A 117 -15.94 6.99 14.19
N PRO A 118 -17.03 6.39 13.67
CA PRO A 118 -17.72 6.92 12.50
C PRO A 118 -17.97 8.42 12.60
N MET A 119 -17.58 9.16 11.56
CA MET A 119 -18.01 10.54 11.39
C MET A 119 -19.49 10.57 11.00
N LEU A 120 -20.27 11.50 11.54
CA LEU A 120 -21.71 11.64 11.24
C LEU A 120 -21.98 12.99 10.59
N ASN A 121 -23.03 13.06 9.75
CA ASN A 121 -23.48 14.29 9.07
C ASN A 121 -22.37 14.97 8.25
N VAL A 122 -21.58 14.18 7.52
CA VAL A 122 -20.46 14.70 6.72
C VAL A 122 -20.97 15.39 5.46
N SER A 123 -20.40 16.56 5.17
CA SER A 123 -20.52 17.28 3.90
C SER A 123 -19.15 17.76 3.43
N PHE A 124 -19.02 18.02 2.13
CA PHE A 124 -17.84 18.65 1.54
C PHE A 124 -18.14 20.11 1.21
N ASP A 125 -17.15 20.97 1.43
CA ASP A 125 -17.24 22.38 1.08
C ASP A 125 -17.21 22.54 -0.45
N GLU A 126 -17.89 23.56 -0.98
CA GLU A 126 -17.98 23.80 -2.42
C GLU A 126 -16.59 23.95 -3.07
N GLU A 127 -15.64 24.59 -2.39
CA GLU A 127 -14.26 24.77 -2.89
C GLU A 127 -13.48 23.44 -2.98
N VAL A 128 -13.77 22.47 -2.11
CA VAL A 128 -13.18 21.12 -2.20
C VAL A 128 -13.70 20.43 -3.46
N LEU A 129 -15.02 20.50 -3.71
CA LEU A 129 -15.68 19.85 -4.84
C LEU A 129 -15.40 20.54 -6.18
N LYS A 130 -15.18 21.85 -6.16
CA LYS A 130 -14.92 22.65 -7.36
C LYS A 130 -13.67 22.13 -8.07
N GLY A 131 -13.86 21.71 -9.32
CA GLY A 131 -12.78 21.16 -10.14
C GLY A 131 -12.22 19.83 -9.63
N LEU A 132 -12.94 19.09 -8.76
CA LEU A 132 -12.49 17.79 -8.27
C LEU A 132 -12.43 16.74 -9.38
N TRP A 133 -13.47 16.68 -10.21
CA TRP A 133 -13.68 15.63 -11.20
C TRP A 133 -13.15 16.00 -12.57
N TYR A 134 -12.66 14.98 -13.29
CA TYR A 134 -12.32 15.04 -14.70
C TYR A 134 -13.35 14.29 -15.54
N HIS A 135 -13.88 14.93 -16.59
CA HIS A 135 -15.03 14.43 -17.36
C HIS A 135 -14.69 14.25 -18.84
N ASP A 136 -13.86 13.26 -19.16
CA ASP A 136 -13.68 12.80 -20.53
C ASP A 136 -14.58 11.59 -20.86
N GLU A 137 -14.52 11.13 -22.11
CA GLU A 137 -15.32 9.99 -22.57
C GLU A 137 -14.99 8.70 -21.77
N PHE A 138 -13.73 8.53 -21.38
CA PHE A 138 -13.26 7.35 -20.66
C PHE A 138 -13.77 7.34 -19.21
N SER A 139 -13.56 8.43 -18.47
CA SER A 139 -14.06 8.66 -17.11
C SER A 139 -15.57 8.41 -17.02
N ILE A 140 -16.34 8.98 -17.96
CA ILE A 140 -17.80 8.81 -17.99
C ILE A 140 -18.19 7.35 -18.26
N ARG A 141 -17.49 6.67 -19.17
CA ARG A 141 -17.81 5.30 -19.56
C ARG A 141 -17.46 4.30 -18.45
N GLU A 142 -16.22 4.36 -17.96
CA GLU A 142 -15.61 3.31 -17.15
C GLU A 142 -15.77 3.52 -15.62
N TYR A 143 -15.88 4.78 -15.17
CA TYR A 143 -15.99 5.13 -13.74
C TYR A 143 -17.40 5.59 -13.35
N LEU A 144 -17.98 6.55 -14.09
CA LEU A 144 -19.19 7.26 -13.64
C LEU A 144 -20.41 6.32 -13.58
N GLY A 145 -20.81 5.96 -12.36
CA GLY A 145 -21.98 5.15 -12.06
C GLY A 145 -23.30 5.91 -12.13
N LYS A 146 -24.41 5.17 -12.11
CA LYS A 146 -25.75 5.75 -11.87
C LYS A 146 -25.78 6.48 -10.50
N PRO A 147 -26.71 7.42 -10.26
CA PRO A 147 -26.89 8.02 -8.94
C PRO A 147 -27.02 6.95 -7.84
N ALA A 148 -26.18 7.04 -6.80
CA ALA A 148 -26.09 6.04 -5.75
C ALA A 148 -27.32 6.06 -4.82
N THR A 149 -27.89 4.89 -4.54
CA THR A 149 -28.98 4.71 -3.56
C THR A 149 -28.49 4.07 -2.26
N ASP A 150 -29.34 4.09 -1.23
CA ASP A 150 -29.03 3.44 0.05
C ASP A 150 -28.84 1.92 -0.14
N GLU A 151 -29.64 1.29 -1.01
CA GLU A 151 -29.50 -0.13 -1.32
C GLU A 151 -28.17 -0.45 -2.03
N ASP A 152 -27.65 0.46 -2.86
CA ASP A 152 -26.35 0.28 -3.51
C ASP A 152 -25.22 0.25 -2.46
N PHE A 153 -25.28 1.15 -1.46
CA PHE A 153 -24.32 1.16 -0.34
C PHE A 153 -24.42 -0.10 0.51
N GLU A 154 -25.61 -0.50 0.93
CA GLU A 154 -25.84 -1.71 1.74
C GLU A 154 -25.32 -2.98 1.02
N LYS A 155 -25.52 -3.06 -0.31
CA LYS A 155 -25.02 -4.18 -1.11
C LYS A 155 -23.50 -4.22 -1.11
N VAL A 156 -22.83 -3.09 -1.33
CA VAL A 156 -21.36 -3.01 -1.35
C VAL A 156 -20.79 -3.31 0.03
N GLU A 157 -21.33 -2.72 1.10
CA GLU A 157 -20.89 -2.95 2.48
C GLU A 157 -21.02 -4.43 2.85
N LYS A 158 -22.14 -5.07 2.49
CA LYS A 158 -22.36 -6.51 2.70
C LYS A 158 -21.38 -7.37 1.90
N GLU A 159 -21.08 -6.99 0.66
CA GLU A 159 -20.19 -7.75 -0.20
C GLU A 159 -18.72 -7.67 0.23
N LEU A 160 -18.28 -6.50 0.69
CA LEU A 160 -16.91 -6.25 1.12
C LEU A 160 -16.68 -6.59 2.61
N GLY A 161 -17.74 -6.62 3.41
CA GLY A 161 -17.66 -6.87 4.86
C GLY A 161 -17.18 -5.67 5.68
N TYR A 162 -17.27 -4.47 5.12
CA TYR A 162 -16.85 -3.21 5.74
C TYR A 162 -17.95 -2.16 5.59
N ARG A 163 -18.22 -1.41 6.66
CA ARG A 163 -19.03 -0.19 6.60
C ARG A 163 -18.28 0.87 5.80
N LEU A 164 -18.89 1.45 4.78
CA LEU A 164 -18.31 2.57 4.06
C LEU A 164 -18.36 3.84 4.95
N PRO A 165 -17.29 4.66 4.96
CA PRO A 165 -17.29 5.94 5.66
C PRO A 165 -18.46 6.81 5.22
N ASP A 166 -19.03 7.58 6.15
CA ASP A 166 -20.15 8.48 5.80
C ASP A 166 -19.67 9.59 4.84
N SER A 167 -18.40 10.00 4.96
CA SER A 167 -17.72 10.88 4.01
C SER A 167 -17.65 10.27 2.60
N TYR A 168 -17.40 8.96 2.49
CA TYR A 168 -17.39 8.26 1.21
C TYR A 168 -18.78 8.27 0.56
N LYS A 169 -19.80 7.88 1.34
CA LYS A 169 -21.19 7.87 0.90
C LYS A 169 -21.66 9.28 0.48
N ALA A 170 -21.27 10.32 1.23
CA ALA A 170 -21.57 11.70 0.90
C ALA A 170 -21.00 12.10 -0.47
N LEU A 171 -19.73 11.77 -0.75
CA LEU A 171 -19.12 12.05 -2.05
C LEU A 171 -19.80 11.26 -3.19
N MET A 172 -20.07 9.97 -2.97
CA MET A 172 -20.70 9.10 -3.98
C MET A 172 -22.13 9.51 -4.34
N ARG A 173 -22.84 10.21 -3.44
CA ARG A 173 -24.14 10.81 -3.74
C ARG A 173 -24.04 12.07 -4.61
N ILE A 174 -22.93 12.78 -4.54
CA ILE A 174 -22.64 13.91 -5.44
C ILE A 174 -22.26 13.38 -6.82
N GLN A 175 -21.31 12.44 -6.87
CA GLN A 175 -20.93 11.74 -8.09
C GLN A 175 -20.45 10.33 -7.77
N ASN A 176 -21.09 9.32 -8.36
CA ASN A 176 -20.85 7.91 -8.06
C ASN A 176 -19.61 7.37 -8.82
N GLY A 177 -18.43 7.82 -8.40
CA GLY A 177 -17.14 7.54 -9.01
C GLY A 177 -16.77 8.49 -10.14
N GLY A 178 -15.49 8.48 -10.52
CA GLY A 178 -14.96 9.31 -11.60
C GLY A 178 -13.44 9.45 -11.52
N GLU A 179 -12.83 9.81 -12.63
CA GLU A 179 -11.45 10.30 -12.63
C GLU A 179 -11.36 11.68 -11.96
N LEU A 180 -10.22 11.95 -11.34
CA LEU A 180 -9.96 13.18 -10.60
C LEU A 180 -9.15 14.14 -11.46
N ARG A 181 -9.54 15.42 -11.47
CA ARG A 181 -8.66 16.52 -11.90
C ARG A 181 -7.74 16.94 -10.75
N LYS A 182 -8.24 16.92 -9.51
CA LYS A 182 -7.40 17.02 -8.29
C LYS A 182 -6.80 15.64 -7.98
N ASN A 183 -5.79 15.27 -8.74
CA ASN A 183 -5.23 13.92 -8.81
C ASN A 183 -3.93 13.73 -8.00
N ASN A 184 -3.59 14.65 -7.10
CA ASN A 184 -2.39 14.56 -6.27
C ASN A 184 -2.70 14.72 -4.78
N PHE A 185 -1.96 14.02 -3.93
CA PHE A 185 -2.01 14.11 -2.48
C PHE A 185 -0.60 14.22 -1.89
N GLU A 186 -0.39 15.10 -0.90
CA GLU A 186 0.92 15.28 -0.26
C GLU A 186 1.04 14.41 1.00
N GLY A 187 2.03 13.51 1.03
CA GLY A 187 2.26 12.62 2.16
C GLY A 187 2.56 13.36 3.48
N PRO A 188 2.12 12.83 4.62
CA PRO A 188 2.31 13.50 5.92
C PRO A 188 3.77 13.48 6.40
N LEU A 189 4.56 12.46 6.02
CA LEU A 189 5.97 12.36 6.42
C LEU A 189 6.87 13.27 5.58
N LYS A 190 7.19 14.46 6.10
CA LYS A 190 8.04 15.45 5.42
C LYS A 190 9.54 15.13 5.58
N ARG A 191 10.02 14.14 4.81
CA ARG A 191 11.44 13.76 4.74
C ARG A 191 11.90 13.66 3.28
N ASN A 192 13.16 14.00 3.01
CA ASN A 192 13.72 13.95 1.67
C ASN A 192 13.92 12.52 1.12
N TRP A 193 13.91 11.52 2.00
CA TRP A 193 14.02 10.11 1.66
C TRP A 193 12.65 9.40 1.58
N ALA A 194 11.56 10.10 1.92
CA ALA A 194 10.20 9.57 1.84
C ALA A 194 9.52 10.09 0.58
N ARG A 195 8.58 9.31 0.04
CA ARG A 195 7.71 9.76 -1.07
C ARG A 195 6.88 10.95 -0.58
N ARG A 196 6.92 12.04 -1.36
CA ARG A 196 6.24 13.30 -1.02
C ARG A 196 4.85 13.41 -1.61
N HIS A 197 4.67 12.93 -2.83
CA HIS A 197 3.42 13.04 -3.56
C HIS A 197 2.93 11.66 -3.97
N PHE A 198 1.63 11.48 -3.87
CA PHE A 198 0.89 10.29 -4.23
C PHE A 198 -0.16 10.71 -5.26
N ASP A 199 -0.03 10.18 -6.46
CA ASP A 199 -0.97 10.40 -7.53
C ASP A 199 -2.18 9.48 -7.38
N VAL A 200 -3.34 9.97 -7.83
CA VAL A 200 -4.64 9.34 -7.64
C VAL A 200 -5.43 9.56 -8.92
N VAL A 201 -5.71 8.50 -9.68
CA VAL A 201 -6.37 8.62 -10.99
C VAL A 201 -7.86 8.89 -10.86
N GLY A 202 -8.53 8.18 -9.96
CA GLY A 202 -9.98 8.27 -9.81
C GLY A 202 -10.48 7.57 -8.56
N VAL A 203 -11.64 8.02 -8.08
CA VAL A 203 -12.34 7.40 -6.95
C VAL A 203 -13.36 6.40 -7.47
N TYR A 204 -13.38 5.21 -6.88
CA TYR A 204 -14.26 4.13 -7.28
C TYR A 204 -15.70 4.34 -6.81
N GLY A 205 -16.66 4.21 -7.73
CA GLY A 205 -18.10 4.25 -7.40
C GLY A 205 -18.60 2.99 -6.69
N VAL A 206 -19.86 3.01 -6.27
CA VAL A 206 -20.61 1.85 -5.74
C VAL A 206 -21.46 1.13 -6.79
N ASP A 207 -21.51 1.64 -8.03
CA ASP A 207 -22.19 0.97 -9.14
C ASP A 207 -21.33 -0.16 -9.72
N SER A 208 -21.62 -1.40 -9.30
CA SER A 208 -20.87 -2.60 -9.73
C SER A 208 -20.94 -2.89 -11.25
N SER A 209 -21.75 -2.16 -12.02
CA SER A 209 -21.73 -2.26 -13.48
C SER A 209 -20.53 -1.55 -14.12
N LYS A 210 -19.86 -0.67 -13.37
CA LYS A 210 -18.70 0.09 -13.82
C LYS A 210 -17.42 -0.69 -13.57
N LYS A 211 -16.50 -0.60 -14.53
CA LYS A 211 -15.21 -1.32 -14.49
C LYS A 211 -14.40 -0.92 -13.27
N TYR A 212 -14.33 0.38 -13.02
CA TYR A 212 -13.65 0.98 -11.88
C TYR A 212 -14.65 1.41 -10.80
N SER A 213 -15.20 0.40 -10.13
CA SER A 213 -16.06 0.55 -8.96
C SER A 213 -15.60 -0.41 -7.87
N LEU A 214 -16.03 -0.19 -6.62
CA LEU A 214 -15.59 -0.95 -5.46
C LEU A 214 -15.82 -2.47 -5.62
N CYS A 215 -16.91 -2.85 -6.29
CA CYS A 215 -17.27 -4.23 -6.63
C CYS A 215 -17.31 -4.48 -8.16
N GLY A 216 -16.58 -3.70 -8.94
CA GLY A 216 -16.47 -3.85 -10.40
C GLY A 216 -15.39 -4.86 -10.83
N GLU A 217 -15.09 -4.91 -12.13
CA GLU A 217 -14.06 -5.78 -12.70
C GLU A 217 -12.68 -5.55 -12.04
N PHE A 218 -12.32 -4.29 -11.80
CA PHE A 218 -11.09 -3.90 -11.12
C PHE A 218 -11.37 -3.36 -9.70
N GLY A 219 -12.35 -3.96 -9.02
CA GLY A 219 -12.72 -3.63 -7.65
C GLY A 219 -11.84 -4.30 -6.58
N SER A 220 -12.25 -4.18 -5.32
CA SER A 220 -11.43 -4.62 -4.18
C SER A 220 -11.06 -6.10 -4.21
N LYS A 221 -12.01 -6.97 -4.59
CA LYS A 221 -11.76 -8.42 -4.70
C LYS A 221 -10.67 -8.74 -5.70
N PHE A 222 -10.66 -8.09 -6.87
CA PHE A 222 -9.63 -8.31 -7.88
C PHE A 222 -8.23 -7.99 -7.34
N TRP A 223 -8.07 -6.83 -6.72
CA TRP A 223 -6.75 -6.41 -6.21
C TRP A 223 -6.26 -7.27 -5.04
N ILE A 224 -7.16 -7.68 -4.15
CA ILE A 224 -6.81 -8.51 -2.99
C ILE A 224 -6.62 -9.98 -3.38
N GLU A 225 -7.55 -10.57 -4.13
CA GLU A 225 -7.54 -12.01 -4.41
C GLU A 225 -6.61 -12.38 -5.56
N GLU A 226 -6.62 -11.61 -6.65
CA GLU A 226 -5.81 -11.91 -7.85
C GLU A 226 -4.42 -11.27 -7.75
N TRP A 227 -4.37 -9.99 -7.34
CA TRP A 227 -3.12 -9.25 -7.21
C TRP A 227 -2.51 -9.28 -5.82
N LYS A 228 -3.09 -10.03 -4.87
CA LYS A 228 -2.48 -10.29 -3.55
C LYS A 228 -2.18 -9.05 -2.71
N TYR A 229 -2.89 -7.95 -2.94
CA TYR A 229 -2.84 -6.82 -2.02
C TYR A 229 -3.32 -7.24 -0.62
N PRO A 230 -2.77 -6.63 0.46
CA PRO A 230 -3.18 -6.93 1.82
C PRO A 230 -4.69 -6.79 2.03
N ASN A 231 -5.31 -7.81 2.62
CA ASN A 231 -6.73 -7.77 2.98
C ASN A 231 -6.93 -6.99 4.29
N ILE A 232 -6.74 -5.67 4.22
CA ILE A 232 -6.85 -4.73 5.36
C ILE A 232 -8.08 -3.83 5.27
N GLY A 233 -8.85 -3.92 4.18
CA GLY A 233 -9.96 -3.02 3.93
C GLY A 233 -10.38 -2.94 2.47
N VAL A 234 -10.63 -1.72 1.99
CA VAL A 234 -11.31 -1.46 0.70
C VAL A 234 -10.40 -0.67 -0.23
N VAL A 235 -10.26 -1.12 -1.47
CA VAL A 235 -9.54 -0.39 -2.53
C VAL A 235 -10.43 0.70 -3.10
N ILE A 236 -9.99 1.96 -3.04
CA ILE A 236 -10.84 3.11 -3.39
C ILE A 236 -10.33 3.91 -4.58
N CYS A 237 -9.03 3.87 -4.87
CA CYS A 237 -8.46 4.57 -6.03
C CYS A 237 -7.32 3.77 -6.66
N GLY A 238 -7.25 3.82 -7.98
CA GLY A 238 -6.02 3.50 -8.71
C GLY A 238 -5.07 4.70 -8.78
N THR A 239 -3.83 4.44 -9.13
CA THR A 239 -2.79 5.44 -9.41
C THR A 239 -2.38 5.36 -10.89
N SER A 240 -1.54 6.28 -11.33
CA SER A 240 -0.98 6.31 -12.69
C SER A 240 -0.04 5.13 -12.99
N SER A 241 0.33 4.34 -11.97
CA SER A 241 1.16 3.15 -12.15
C SER A 241 0.40 1.99 -12.81
N GLY A 242 -0.93 2.05 -12.90
CA GLY A 242 -1.72 0.97 -13.50
C GLY A 242 -1.80 -0.29 -12.62
N GLY A 243 -1.68 -0.14 -11.30
CA GLY A 243 -1.88 -1.21 -10.32
C GLY A 243 -0.62 -1.66 -9.58
N HIS A 244 0.55 -1.08 -9.86
CA HIS A 244 1.77 -1.28 -9.07
C HIS A 244 1.71 -0.62 -7.71
N ASP A 245 0.81 0.34 -7.54
CA ASP A 245 0.44 0.90 -6.25
C ASP A 245 -1.01 1.38 -6.26
N MET A 246 -1.63 1.41 -5.08
CA MET A 246 -3.08 1.59 -4.93
C MET A 246 -3.43 2.32 -3.63
N ILE A 247 -4.59 3.00 -3.59
CA ILE A 247 -5.10 3.68 -2.39
C ILE A 247 -6.22 2.87 -1.74
N PHE A 248 -6.09 2.67 -0.43
CA PHE A 248 -6.97 1.85 0.39
C PHE A 248 -7.58 2.66 1.53
N LEU A 249 -8.81 2.30 1.90
CA LEU A 249 -9.33 2.48 3.24
C LEU A 249 -8.82 1.31 4.09
N ASP A 250 -8.02 1.61 5.12
CA ASP A 250 -7.46 0.61 6.03
C ASP A 250 -8.24 0.60 7.35
N TYR A 251 -8.85 -0.55 7.63
CA TYR A 251 -9.69 -0.80 8.81
C TYR A 251 -8.94 -1.55 9.92
N SER A 252 -7.65 -1.86 9.74
CA SER A 252 -6.89 -2.77 10.62
C SER A 252 -6.89 -2.35 12.10
N ASP A 253 -6.97 -1.05 12.40
CA ASP A 253 -6.95 -0.51 13.76
C ASP A 253 -8.32 -0.09 14.30
N CYS A 254 -9.36 0.02 13.46
CA CYS A 254 -10.71 0.44 13.85
C CYS A 254 -11.76 -0.68 13.74
N GLY A 255 -11.45 -1.78 13.07
CA GLY A 255 -12.40 -2.86 12.78
C GLY A 255 -13.42 -2.47 11.69
N PRO A 256 -14.25 -3.42 11.23
CA PRO A 256 -15.06 -3.26 10.01
C PRO A 256 -16.17 -2.21 10.08
N GLU A 257 -16.55 -1.80 11.29
CA GLU A 257 -17.60 -0.80 11.54
C GLU A 257 -17.05 0.60 11.86
N GLY A 258 -15.72 0.74 12.00
CA GLY A 258 -15.07 1.97 12.43
C GLY A 258 -14.97 3.05 11.35
N GLU A 259 -14.21 4.09 11.65
CA GLU A 259 -13.72 5.06 10.66
C GLU A 259 -12.31 4.65 10.22
N PRO A 260 -12.12 4.17 8.98
CA PRO A 260 -10.81 3.75 8.47
C PRO A 260 -9.92 4.96 8.19
N CYS A 261 -8.61 4.75 8.26
CA CYS A 261 -7.65 5.71 7.70
C CYS A 261 -7.44 5.46 6.20
N VAL A 262 -6.84 6.41 5.50
CA VAL A 262 -6.44 6.24 4.09
C VAL A 262 -4.95 5.91 4.02
N VAL A 263 -4.62 4.88 3.26
CA VAL A 263 -3.24 4.43 3.04
C VAL A 263 -2.95 4.23 1.57
N HIS A 264 -1.70 4.39 1.20
CA HIS A 264 -1.13 3.94 -0.07
C HIS A 264 -0.43 2.60 0.15
N ILE A 265 -0.52 1.70 -0.83
CA ILE A 265 0.17 0.40 -0.79
C ILE A 265 0.99 0.26 -2.07
N ASP A 266 2.31 0.11 -1.93
CA ASP A 266 3.26 -0.06 -3.02
C ASP A 266 3.61 -1.54 -3.23
N GLN A 267 3.05 -2.16 -4.27
CA GLN A 267 3.29 -3.58 -4.57
C GLN A 267 4.75 -3.86 -4.90
N GLU A 268 5.43 -2.97 -5.64
CA GLU A 268 6.85 -3.13 -5.99
C GLU A 268 7.76 -2.96 -4.78
N GLY A 269 7.36 -2.10 -3.84
CA GLY A 269 7.97 -1.90 -2.53
C GLY A 269 7.68 -3.02 -1.53
N GLY A 270 7.21 -4.17 -1.99
CA GLY A 270 6.81 -5.24 -1.10
C GLY A 270 5.56 -4.86 -0.31
N TYR A 271 4.48 -4.49 -1.01
CA TYR A 271 3.20 -4.02 -0.47
C TYR A 271 3.39 -3.07 0.72
N GLU A 272 4.34 -2.14 0.59
CA GLU A 272 4.66 -1.19 1.66
C GLU A 272 3.44 -0.30 1.90
N ILE A 273 2.89 -0.39 3.12
CA ILE A 273 1.78 0.46 3.53
C ILE A 273 2.33 1.81 3.98
N THR A 274 1.78 2.89 3.45
CA THR A 274 2.12 4.27 3.80
C THR A 274 0.88 5.02 4.22
N TYR A 275 0.91 5.62 5.41
CA TYR A 275 -0.21 6.40 5.94
C TYR A 275 -0.39 7.71 5.17
N LEU A 276 -1.61 8.03 4.74
CA LEU A 276 -1.93 9.26 4.02
C LEU A 276 -2.79 10.22 4.83
N ALA A 277 -3.93 9.77 5.33
CA ALA A 277 -4.90 10.63 6.02
C ALA A 277 -5.67 9.89 7.12
N ASP A 278 -6.17 10.64 8.10
CA ASP A 278 -6.89 10.12 9.27
C ASP A 278 -8.22 9.45 8.90
N ASN A 279 -8.86 9.92 7.83
CA ASN A 279 -10.11 9.42 7.28
C ASN A 279 -10.26 9.85 5.80
N PHE A 280 -11.30 9.34 5.13
CA PHE A 280 -11.55 9.64 3.71
C PHE A 280 -11.88 11.12 3.43
N LYS A 281 -12.50 11.83 4.38
CA LYS A 281 -12.81 13.25 4.19
C LYS A 281 -11.52 14.07 4.10
N ASP A 282 -10.60 13.88 5.04
CA ASP A 282 -9.31 14.58 5.08
C ASP A 282 -8.46 14.26 3.85
N PHE A 283 -8.57 13.04 3.32
CA PHE A 283 -7.93 12.67 2.06
C PHE A 283 -8.46 13.50 0.88
N VAL A 284 -9.78 13.55 0.69
CA VAL A 284 -10.41 14.30 -0.41
C VAL A 284 -10.17 15.80 -0.26
N ASP A 285 -10.25 16.34 0.96
CA ASP A 285 -9.97 17.76 1.25
C ASP A 285 -8.51 18.13 0.91
N GLY A 286 -7.58 17.18 1.04
CA GLY A 286 -6.16 17.36 0.76
C GLY A 286 -5.75 17.13 -0.70
N LEU A 287 -6.69 16.76 -1.59
CA LEU A 287 -6.40 16.59 -3.01
C LEU A 287 -6.17 17.94 -3.71
N PHE A 288 -5.19 17.99 -4.60
CA PHE A 288 -4.87 19.16 -5.41
C PHE A 288 -4.55 18.75 -6.87
N PRO A 289 -4.72 19.65 -7.86
CA PRO A 289 -4.41 19.34 -9.25
C PRO A 289 -2.90 19.26 -9.47
N SER A 290 -2.47 18.61 -10.55
CA SER A 290 -1.07 18.70 -10.94
C SER A 290 -0.75 20.13 -11.40
N PHE A 291 0.46 20.63 -11.12
CA PHE A 291 0.86 21.98 -11.51
C PHE A 291 0.92 22.19 -13.03
N ASP A 292 0.97 21.10 -13.80
CA ASP A 292 0.97 21.14 -15.27
C ASP A 292 -0.45 21.34 -15.85
N ASP A 293 -1.50 21.18 -15.04
CA ASP A 293 -2.91 21.33 -15.44
C ASP A 293 -3.47 22.76 -15.24
N GLU A 294 -2.65 23.70 -14.75
CA GLU A 294 -3.03 25.11 -14.53
C GLU A 294 -2.99 25.95 -15.82
N ASP A 295 -2.46 25.43 -16.93
CA ASP A 295 -2.27 26.16 -18.20
C ASP A 295 -3.41 25.96 -19.23
N ASP A 296 -4.45 25.17 -18.93
CA ASP A 296 -5.52 24.77 -19.87
C ASP A 296 -6.92 25.40 -19.58
N ASP A 297 -6.98 26.56 -18.92
CA ASP A 297 -8.22 27.34 -18.70
C ASP A 297 -8.30 28.62 -19.57
#